data_AF-A0A9P5PXQ8-F1
#
_entry.id   AF-A0A9P5PXQ8-F1
#
_cell.length_a   1.000
_cell.length_b   1.000
_cell.length_c   1.000
_cell.angle_alpha   90.00
_cell.angle_beta   90.00
_cell.angle_gamma   90.00
#
_symmetry.space_group_name_H-M   'P 1'
#
loop_
_entity.id
_entity.type
_entity.pdbx_description
1 polymer ?
#
loop_
_entity_poly.entity_id
_entity_poly.type
_entity_poly.pdbx_seq_one_letter_code
_entity_poly.pdbx_strand_id
1 'polypeptide(L)'
;MPDFQRHLKTHLRADKDDQTQGWWCKGVRVESRHEVNQHARDVNSKKVIGDDAEMYSFHDHMRVGGCLQTFSRRDALKRHLQNENGKCVGVIAWGVGENN
;
A
#
# COMPACT_ATOMS: atom_id res chain seq x y z
N MET A 1 -0.55 -20.20 34.49
CA MET A 1 -1.57 -20.40 33.43
C MET A 1 -1.05 -19.82 32.12
N PRO A 2 -0.77 -20.64 31.10
CA PRO A 2 -0.21 -20.21 29.81
C PRO A 2 -1.20 -19.46 28.89
N ASP A 3 -2.47 -19.34 29.29
CA ASP A 3 -3.52 -18.77 28.44
C ASP A 3 -3.47 -17.22 28.36
N PHE A 4 -3.02 -16.57 29.44
CA PHE A 4 -2.97 -15.10 29.52
C PHE A 4 -1.87 -14.49 28.63
N GLN A 5 -0.72 -15.14 28.52
CA GLN A 5 0.36 -14.73 27.59
C GLN A 5 -0.06 -14.92 26.12
N ARG A 6 -0.88 -15.93 25.81
CA ARG A 6 -1.43 -16.13 24.46
C ARG A 6 -2.47 -15.07 24.12
N HIS A 7 -3.30 -14.69 25.10
CA HIS A 7 -4.27 -13.60 24.99
C HIS A 7 -3.59 -12.24 24.75
N LEU A 8 -2.55 -11.90 25.52
CA LEU A 8 -1.76 -10.67 25.35
C LEU A 8 -1.06 -10.57 23.99
N LYS A 9 -0.49 -11.66 23.47
CA LYS A 9 0.08 -11.69 22.09
C LYS A 9 -0.95 -11.41 20.99
N THR A 10 -2.23 -11.58 21.29
CA THR A 10 -3.32 -11.28 20.35
C THR A 10 -3.71 -9.79 20.38
N HIS A 11 -3.47 -9.10 21.50
CA HIS A 11 -3.68 -7.65 21.66
C HIS A 11 -2.43 -6.81 21.37
N LEU A 12 -1.23 -7.39 21.45
CA LEU A 12 0.02 -6.84 20.89
C LEU A 12 0.12 -6.99 19.36
N ARG A 13 -0.98 -7.41 18.71
CA ARG A 13 -1.07 -7.29 17.25
C ARG A 13 -0.97 -5.80 16.95
N ALA A 14 0.03 -5.45 16.15
CA ALA A 14 0.28 -4.13 15.60
C ALA A 14 -1.00 -3.31 15.53
N ASP A 15 -0.94 -2.10 16.10
CA ASP A 15 -2.04 -1.16 16.04
C ASP A 15 -2.63 -1.17 14.63
N LYS A 16 -3.95 -1.13 14.47
CA LYS A 16 -4.53 -1.20 13.11
C LYS A 16 -4.06 -0.03 12.23
N ASP A 17 -3.53 1.03 12.85
CA ASP A 17 -2.89 2.16 12.23
C ASP A 17 -1.34 2.09 12.22
N ASP A 18 -0.74 1.00 12.71
CA ASP A 18 0.69 0.77 12.63
C ASP A 18 1.09 0.45 11.18
N GLN A 19 1.40 1.52 10.45
CA GLN A 19 1.84 1.50 9.05
C GLN A 19 3.18 0.77 8.87
N THR A 20 3.88 0.45 9.97
CA THR A 20 5.14 -0.30 9.95
C THR A 20 4.94 -1.81 9.71
N GLN A 21 3.72 -2.32 9.90
CA GLN A 21 3.41 -3.75 9.73
C GLN A 21 2.17 -3.99 8.85
N GLY A 22 2.17 -5.11 8.12
CA GLY A 22 1.04 -5.55 7.29
C GLY A 22 1.17 -5.22 5.80
N TRP A 23 0.20 -5.65 5.00
CA TRP A 23 0.17 -5.37 3.56
C TRP A 23 -0.72 -4.16 3.29
N TRP A 24 -0.14 -3.02 2.97
CA TRP A 24 -0.88 -1.77 2.76
C TRP A 24 -0.95 -1.41 1.27
N CYS A 25 -2.14 -0.99 0.80
CA CYS A 25 -2.22 -0.24 -0.45
C CYS A 25 -1.85 1.22 -0.18
N LYS A 26 -0.54 1.45 -0.02
CA LYS A 26 0.02 2.75 0.33
C LYS A 26 0.21 3.69 -0.87
N GLY A 27 -0.05 3.23 -2.09
CA GLY A 27 0.21 4.04 -3.28
C GLY A 27 1.70 4.07 -3.63
N VAL A 28 2.08 5.08 -4.42
CA VAL A 28 3.49 5.42 -4.72
C VAL A 28 3.84 6.75 -4.09
N ARG A 29 5.14 7.04 -3.94
CA ARG A 29 5.57 8.36 -3.49
C ARG A 29 5.18 9.43 -4.52
N VAL A 30 4.88 10.63 -4.05
CA VAL A 30 4.56 11.76 -4.94
C VAL A 30 5.74 12.07 -5.87
N GLU A 31 6.99 11.94 -5.40
CA GLU A 31 8.20 12.13 -6.21
C GLU A 31 8.28 11.17 -7.40
N SER A 32 7.87 9.91 -7.22
CA SER A 32 7.90 8.87 -8.27
C SER A 32 6.65 8.85 -9.16
N ARG A 33 5.67 9.75 -8.92
CA ARG A 33 4.41 9.80 -9.68
C ARG A 33 4.66 9.90 -11.18
N HIS A 34 5.62 10.75 -11.58
CA HIS A 34 5.94 10.96 -13.00
C HIS A 34 6.48 9.68 -13.64
N GLU A 35 7.42 9.01 -12.98
CA GLU A 35 8.03 7.76 -13.46
C GLU A 35 7.01 6.64 -13.59
N VAL A 36 6.12 6.51 -12.59
CA VAL A 36 5.04 5.50 -12.60
C VAL A 36 4.05 5.77 -13.72
N ASN A 37 3.66 7.02 -13.94
CA ASN A 37 2.78 7.41 -15.04
C ASN A 37 3.46 7.20 -16.41
N GLN A 38 4.76 7.50 -16.53
CA GLN A 38 5.54 7.25 -17.73
C GLN A 38 5.61 5.76 -18.04
N HIS A 39 5.93 4.93 -17.04
CA HIS A 39 5.96 3.48 -17.19
C HIS A 39 4.58 2.91 -17.55
N ALA A 40 3.51 3.40 -16.91
CA ALA A 40 2.15 3.00 -17.25
C ALA A 40 1.83 3.29 -18.72
N ARG A 41 2.27 4.43 -19.26
CA ARG A 41 2.10 4.76 -20.68
C ARG A 41 2.91 3.84 -21.60
N ASP A 42 4.17 3.55 -21.23
CA ASP A 42 5.07 2.67 -21.99
C ASP A 42 4.49 1.27 -22.16
N VAL A 43 3.95 0.70 -21.07
CA VAL A 43 3.32 -0.64 -21.09
C VAL A 43 1.84 -0.64 -21.48
N ASN A 44 1.32 0.48 -22.00
CA ASN A 44 -0.10 0.69 -22.35
C ASN A 44 -1.08 0.35 -21.22
N SER A 45 -0.68 0.58 -19.96
CA SER A 45 -1.51 0.40 -18.79
C SER A 45 -2.44 1.60 -18.60
N LYS A 46 -3.72 1.32 -18.31
CA LYS A 46 -4.73 2.34 -17.96
C LYS A 46 -4.53 2.92 -16.55
N LYS A 47 -3.58 2.39 -15.78
CA LYS A 47 -3.30 2.77 -14.40
C LYS A 47 -2.36 3.97 -14.34
N VAL A 48 -2.92 5.14 -14.59
CA VAL A 48 -2.25 6.42 -14.42
C VAL A 48 -2.83 7.17 -13.22
N ILE A 49 -1.95 7.83 -12.49
CA ILE A 49 -2.30 8.69 -11.36
C ILE A 49 -2.64 10.07 -11.92
N GLY A 50 -3.93 10.41 -11.89
CA GLY A 50 -4.43 11.71 -12.37
C GLY A 50 -3.91 12.89 -11.56
N ASP A 51 -4.02 14.09 -12.13
CA ASP A 51 -3.61 15.34 -11.47
C ASP A 51 -4.43 15.70 -10.23
N ASP A 52 -5.68 15.27 -10.22
CA ASP A 52 -6.62 15.45 -9.09
C ASP A 52 -6.54 14.30 -8.07
N ALA A 53 -5.52 13.44 -8.15
CA ALA A 53 -5.39 12.33 -7.23
C ALA A 53 -5.05 12.80 -5.81
N GLU A 54 -5.86 12.39 -4.84
CA GLU A 54 -5.69 12.74 -3.43
C GLU A 54 -4.31 12.30 -2.91
N MET A 55 -3.59 13.26 -2.34
CA MET A 55 -2.29 13.02 -1.71
C MET A 55 -2.49 12.85 -0.21
N TYR A 56 -1.74 11.93 0.39
CA TYR A 56 -1.83 11.66 1.82
C TYR A 56 -0.45 11.34 2.40
N SER A 57 -0.30 11.61 3.69
CA SER A 57 0.89 11.20 4.43
C SER A 57 0.77 9.73 4.81
N PHE A 58 1.81 8.95 4.51
CA PHE A 58 1.96 7.57 4.95
C PHE A 58 3.38 7.37 5.46
N HIS A 59 3.51 7.21 6.77
CA HIS A 59 4.76 7.04 7.49
C HIS A 59 5.84 8.04 7.04
N ASP A 60 5.57 9.32 7.27
CA ASP A 60 6.44 10.48 6.97
C ASP A 60 6.66 10.78 5.47
N HIS A 61 6.10 9.96 4.57
CA HIS A 61 6.20 10.20 3.14
C HIS A 61 4.86 10.60 2.53
N MET A 62 4.88 11.63 1.69
CA MET A 62 3.73 11.98 0.84
C MET A 62 3.57 10.94 -0.25
N ARG A 63 2.38 10.34 -0.31
CA ARG A 63 2.00 9.30 -1.28
C ARG A 63 0.72 9.66 -2.01
N VAL A 64 0.51 9.00 -3.14
CA VAL A 64 -0.63 9.22 -4.04
C VAL A 64 -0.97 7.92 -4.78
N GLY A 65 -2.24 7.78 -5.18
CA GLY A 65 -2.69 6.68 -6.03
C GLY A 65 -2.96 5.35 -5.31
N GLY A 66 -2.97 5.32 -3.97
CA GLY A 66 -3.43 4.17 -3.18
C GLY A 66 -4.74 4.44 -2.45
N CYS A 67 -5.33 3.40 -1.85
CA CYS A 67 -6.58 3.50 -1.09
C CYS A 67 -6.40 3.43 0.44
N LEU A 68 -5.16 3.35 0.93
CA LEU A 68 -4.82 3.23 2.36
C LEU A 68 -5.44 2.02 3.09
N GLN A 69 -5.97 1.04 2.35
CA GLN A 69 -6.52 -0.17 2.95
C GLN A 69 -5.41 -1.16 3.32
N THR A 70 -5.61 -1.82 4.46
CA THR A 70 -4.81 -2.96 4.89
C THR A 70 -5.35 -4.27 4.34
N PHE A 71 -4.44 -5.18 4.05
CA PHE A 71 -4.72 -6.53 3.59
C PHE A 71 -4.07 -7.53 4.54
N SER A 72 -4.79 -8.61 4.83
CA SER A 72 -4.29 -9.68 5.69
C SER A 72 -3.18 -10.50 5.02
N ARG A 73 -3.07 -10.46 3.69
CA ARG A 73 -2.15 -11.29 2.90
C ARG A 73 -1.56 -10.54 1.71
N ARG A 74 -0.33 -10.90 1.34
CA ARG A 74 0.39 -10.40 0.16
C ARG A 74 -0.43 -10.58 -1.13
N ASP A 75 -1.03 -11.77 -1.29
CA ASP A 75 -1.85 -12.11 -2.47
C ASP A 75 -3.04 -11.17 -2.63
N ALA A 76 -3.69 -10.78 -1.54
CA ALA A 76 -4.84 -9.88 -1.60
C ALA A 76 -4.41 -8.48 -2.08
N LEU A 77 -3.28 -7.96 -1.58
CA LEU A 77 -2.70 -6.71 -2.07
C LEU A 77 -2.27 -6.83 -3.54
N LYS A 78 -1.63 -7.95 -3.92
CA LYS A 78 -1.23 -8.20 -5.32
C LYS A 78 -2.43 -8.15 -6.26
N ARG A 79 -3.50 -8.88 -5.95
CA ARG A 79 -4.73 -8.90 -6.76
C ARG A 79 -5.40 -7.53 -6.80
N HIS A 80 -5.38 -6.80 -5.69
CA HIS A 80 -5.87 -5.43 -5.64
C HIS A 80 -5.10 -4.51 -6.61
N LEU A 81 -3.76 -4.55 -6.59
CA LEU A 81 -2.91 -3.76 -7.47
C LEU A 81 -2.90 -4.25 -8.93
N GLN A 82 -3.23 -5.52 -9.19
CA GLN A 82 -3.31 -6.09 -10.54
C GLN A 82 -4.68 -5.90 -11.19
N ASN A 83 -5.74 -5.62 -10.42
CA ASN A 83 -7.08 -5.42 -10.96
C ASN A 83 -7.12 -4.26 -11.98
N GLU A 84 -7.32 -4.56 -13.25
CA GLU A 84 -7.37 -3.59 -14.36
C GLU A 84 -8.48 -2.55 -14.22
N ASN A 85 -9.58 -2.90 -13.55
CA ASN A 85 -10.69 -1.99 -13.24
C ASN A 85 -10.41 -1.13 -11.99
N GLY A 86 -9.36 -1.46 -11.24
CA GLY A 86 -8.95 -0.72 -10.04
C GLY A 86 -8.13 0.53 -10.39
N LYS A 87 -8.31 1.58 -9.60
CA LYS A 87 -7.56 2.85 -9.72
C LYS A 87 -6.24 2.87 -8.93
N CYS A 88 -5.99 1.84 -8.14
CA CYS A 88 -4.85 1.81 -7.23
C CYS A 88 -3.56 1.42 -7.96
N VAL A 89 -2.50 2.18 -7.70
CA VAL A 89 -1.16 1.99 -8.24
C VAL A 89 -0.18 1.99 -7.10
N GLY A 90 0.74 1.03 -7.04
CA GLY A 90 1.63 0.89 -5.89
C GLY A 90 2.50 -0.35 -5.97
N VAL A 91 3.20 -0.62 -4.86
CA VAL A 91 4.13 -1.74 -4.73
C VAL A 91 3.60 -2.78 -3.74
N ILE A 92 3.90 -4.05 -4.01
CA ILE A 92 3.57 -5.16 -3.12
C ILE A 92 4.68 -5.27 -2.08
N ALA A 93 4.55 -4.56 -0.97
CA ALA A 93 5.54 -4.54 0.09
C ALA A 93 4.89 -4.58 1.49
N TRP A 94 5.66 -5.05 2.46
CA TRP A 94 5.24 -5.13 3.86
C TRP A 94 5.54 -3.80 4.57
N GLY A 95 4.54 -3.26 5.28
CA GLY A 95 4.62 -2.02 6.04
C GLY A 95 5.16 -0.86 5.20
N VAL A 96 6.18 -0.20 5.73
CA VAL A 96 6.86 0.94 5.09
C VAL A 96 7.85 0.53 4.02
N GLY A 97 8.22 -0.75 3.92
CA GLY A 97 9.26 -1.23 3.02
C GLY A 97 8.99 -0.87 1.56
N GLU A 98 10.02 -0.45 0.85
CA GLU A 98 9.98 -0.20 -0.59
C GLU A 98 10.82 -1.29 -1.24
N ASN A 99 10.28 -2.00 -2.23
CA ASN A 99 11.11 -2.93 -2.98
C ASN A 99 12.09 -2.07 -3.78
N ASN A 100 13.36 -2.11 -3.38
CA ASN A 100 14.50 -1.66 -4.17
C ASN A 100 14.73 -2.59 -5.36
#